data_AF-A0A6J4T4L3-F1
#
_entry.id   AF-A0A6J4T4L3-F1
#
_cell.length_a   1.000
_cell.length_b   1.000
_cell.length_c   1.000
_cell.angle_alpha   90.00
_cell.angle_beta   90.00
_cell.angle_gamma   90.00
#
_symmetry.space_group_name_H-M   'P 1'
#
loop_
_entity.id
_entity.type
_entity.pdbx_description
1 polymer ?
#
loop_
_entity_poly.entity_id
_entity_poly.type
_entity_poly.pdbx_seq_one_letter_code
_entity_poly.pdbx_strand_id
1 'polypeptide(L)' 'DARTEAPPPALLREAFGLTRAEAEVAARAANGDGVPALAASLDISPGTARLHLHRVFEKTGARRQAELAAVLGRLGP' A
#
# COMPACT_ATOMS: atom_id res chain seq x y z
N ASP A 1 2.87 5.87 -21.05
CA ASP A 1 2.22 5.44 -19.80
C ASP A 1 2.90 4.21 -19.21
N ALA A 2 3.96 4.39 -18.43
CA ALA A 2 4.50 3.29 -17.61
C ALA A 2 3.71 3.30 -16.30
N ARG A 3 2.68 2.45 -16.18
CA ARG A 3 2.16 2.10 -14.86
C ARG A 3 3.31 1.38 -14.15
N THR A 4 4.01 2.06 -13.25
CA THR A 4 4.94 1.39 -12.34
C THR A 4 4.09 0.40 -11.55
N GLU A 5 4.17 -0.87 -11.95
CA GLU A 5 3.46 -1.95 -11.29
C GLU A 5 3.98 -2.00 -9.85
N ALA A 6 3.07 -1.84 -8.87
CA ALA A 6 3.48 -1.89 -7.48
C ALA A 6 4.20 -3.22 -7.20
N PRO A 7 5.26 -3.24 -6.38
CA PRO A 7 6.00 -4.47 -6.11
C PRO A 7 5.07 -5.57 -5.59
N PRO A 8 5.38 -6.86 -5.86
CA PRO A 8 4.57 -7.97 -5.37
C PRO A 8 4.36 -7.87 -3.85
N PRO A 9 3.15 -8.11 -3.32
CA PRO A 9 2.89 -8.02 -1.88
C PRO A 9 3.84 -8.87 -1.04
N ALA A 10 4.34 -9.99 -1.55
CA ALA A 10 5.35 -10.81 -0.88
C ALA A 10 6.65 -10.03 -0.59
N LEU A 11 7.17 -9.28 -1.58
CA LEU A 11 8.36 -8.45 -1.43
C LEU A 11 8.12 -7.32 -0.42
N LEU A 12 6.94 -6.71 -0.41
CA LEU A 12 6.59 -5.67 0.55
C LEU A 12 6.57 -6.18 1.99
N ARG A 13 6.14 -7.43 2.20
CA ARG A 13 6.16 -8.08 3.52
C ARG A 13 7.59 -8.29 3.99
N GLU A 14 8.47 -8.76 3.11
CA GLU A 14 9.87 -9.01 3.43
C GLU A 14 10.64 -7.71 3.69
N ALA A 15 10.43 -6.69 2.85
CA ALA A 15 11.14 -5.40 2.94
C ALA A 15 10.73 -4.56 4.17
N PHE A 16 9.45 -4.60 4.57
CA PHE A 16 8.92 -3.70 5.60
C PHE A 16 8.26 -4.41 6.79
N GLY A 17 8.29 -5.74 6.86
CA GLY A 17 7.61 -6.49 7.94
C GLY A 17 6.09 -6.33 7.90
N LEU A 18 5.50 -6.14 6.72
CA LEU A 18 4.04 -6.04 6.57
C LEU A 18 3.39 -7.40 6.81
N THR A 19 2.20 -7.38 7.39
CA THR A 19 1.27 -8.51 7.31
C THR A 19 0.74 -8.67 5.89
N ARG A 20 0.07 -9.80 5.62
CA ARG A 20 -0.58 -10.03 4.32
C ARG A 20 -1.55 -8.90 3.94
N ALA A 21 -2.47 -8.54 4.84
CA ALA A 21 -3.47 -7.51 4.60
C ALA A 21 -2.83 -6.11 4.39
N GLU A 22 -1.81 -5.78 5.17
CA GLU A 22 -1.07 -4.52 5.01
C GLU A 22 -0.35 -4.44 3.66
N ALA A 23 0.23 -5.53 3.18
CA ALA A 23 0.90 -5.55 1.88
C ALA A 23 -0.07 -5.43 0.71
N GLU A 24 -1.24 -6.07 0.79
CA GLU A 24 -2.31 -5.92 -0.19
C GLU A 24 -2.83 -4.47 -0.23
N VAL A 25 -3.02 -3.86 0.95
CA VAL A 25 -3.37 -2.44 1.09
C VAL A 25 -2.29 -1.53 0.51
N ALA A 26 -1.01 -1.77 0.81
CA ALA A 26 0.10 -0.96 0.36
C ALA A 26 0.25 -0.98 -1.18
N ALA A 27 0.16 -2.17 -1.79
CA ALA A 27 0.24 -2.33 -3.24
C ALA A 27 -0.90 -1.60 -3.97
N ARG A 28 -2.12 -1.64 -3.43
CA ARG A 28 -3.27 -0.94 -4.00
C ARG A 28 -3.20 0.58 -3.79
N ALA A 29 -2.83 1.01 -2.59
CA ALA A 29 -2.69 2.43 -2.25
C ALA A 29 -1.61 3.14 -3.09
N ALA A 30 -0.57 2.42 -3.49
CA ALA A 30 0.46 2.96 -4.37
C ALA A 30 -0.04 3.34 -5.77
N ASN A 31 -1.20 2.82 -6.21
CA ASN A 31 -1.83 3.22 -7.47
C ASN A 31 -2.49 4.61 -7.40
N GLY A 32 -2.52 5.26 -6.23
CA GLY A 32 -3.11 6.58 -6.05
C GLY A 32 -4.62 6.56 -5.77
N ASP A 33 -5.20 5.38 -5.55
CA ASP A 33 -6.61 5.23 -5.22
C ASP A 33 -6.96 5.92 -3.88
N GLY A 34 -8.09 6.63 -3.86
CA GLY A 34 -8.64 7.14 -2.61
C GLY A 34 -9.05 6.00 -1.67
N VAL A 35 -9.06 6.27 -0.36
CA VAL A 35 -9.52 5.31 0.68
C VAL A 35 -10.84 4.60 0.33
N PRO A 36 -11.87 5.28 -0.23
CA PRO A 36 -13.12 4.59 -0.62
C PRO A 36 -12.92 3.55 -1.74
N ALA A 37 -12.14 3.89 -2.76
CA ALA A 37 -11.88 3.00 -3.89
C ALA A 37 -11.01 1.82 -3.47
N LEU A 38 -9.98 2.08 -2.65
CA LEU A 38 -9.16 1.06 -2.01
C LEU A 38 -10.01 0.08 -1.19
N ALA A 39 -10.89 0.61 -0.32
CA ALA A 39 -11.75 -0.20 0.53
C ALA A 39 -12.70 -1.08 -0.28
N ALA A 40 -13.32 -0.53 -1.33
CA ALA A 40 -14.16 -1.29 -2.25
C ALA A 40 -13.37 -2.38 -2.99
N SER A 41 -12.14 -2.10 -3.43
CA SER A 41 -11.30 -3.08 -4.16
C SER A 41 -10.85 -4.27 -3.30
N LEU A 42 -10.85 -4.10 -1.97
CA LEU A 42 -10.43 -5.11 -1.00
C LEU A 42 -11.60 -5.71 -0.23
N ASP A 43 -12.84 -5.33 -0.56
CA ASP A 43 -14.06 -5.76 0.14
C ASP A 43 -14.01 -5.55 1.67
N ILE A 44 -13.53 -4.37 2.09
CA ILE A 44 -13.42 -3.97 3.50
C ILE A 44 -14.09 -2.63 3.76
N SER A 45 -14.35 -2.34 5.04
CA SER A 45 -14.86 -1.02 5.42
C SER A 45 -13.81 0.08 5.21
N PRO A 46 -14.22 1.34 4.92
CA PRO A 46 -13.30 2.47 4.88
C PRO A 46 -12.54 2.68 6.20
N GLY A 47 -13.13 2.32 7.35
CA GLY A 47 -12.45 2.37 8.64
C GLY A 47 -11.30 1.36 8.72
N THR A 48 -11.55 0.12 8.27
CA THR A 48 -10.55 -0.95 8.19
C THR A 48 -9.41 -0.57 7.23
N ALA A 49 -9.76 0.00 6.06
CA ALA A 49 -8.77 0.48 5.10
C ALA A 49 -7.86 1.57 5.71
N ARG A 50 -8.42 2.53 6.44
CA ARG A 50 -7.63 3.56 7.15
C ARG A 50 -6.72 2.98 8.22
N LEU A 51 -7.20 2.00 8.99
CA LEU A 51 -6.39 1.33 9.99
C LEU A 51 -5.19 0.61 9.36
N HIS A 52 -5.41 -0.13 8.28
CA HIS A 52 -4.31 -0.77 7.56
C HIS A 52 -3.33 0.25 6.97
N LEU A 53 -3.83 1.32 6.34
CA LEU A 53 -2.98 2.39 5.80
C LEU A 53 -2.12 3.04 6.89
N HIS A 54 -2.69 3.28 8.07
CA HIS A 54 -1.94 3.83 9.20
C HIS A 54 -0.77 2.91 9.60
N ARG A 55 -1.02 1.60 9.74
CA ARG A 55 0.04 0.63 10.06
C ARG A 55 1.08 0.50 8.94
N VAL A 56 0.64 0.58 7.69
CA VAL A 56 1.55 0.60 6.52
C VAL A 56 2.46 1.83 6.59
N PHE A 57 1.92 3.00 6.88
CA PHE A 57 2.70 4.24 7.02
C PHE A 57 3.73 4.14 8.15
N GLU A 58 3.36 3.58 9.31
CA GLU A 58 4.30 3.35 10.41
C GLU A 58 5.45 2.41 10.00
N LYS A 59 5.16 1.32 9.30
CA LYS A 59 6.14 0.30 8.92
C LYS A 59 7.02 0.68 7.72
N THR A 60 6.50 1.50 6.82
CA THR A 60 7.22 1.95 5.61
C THR A 60 7.91 3.30 5.79
N GLY A 61 7.59 4.03 6.87
CA GLY A 61 8.07 5.39 7.11
C GLY A 61 7.38 6.47 6.26
N ALA A 62 6.42 6.10 5.41
CA ALA A 62 5.65 7.05 4.60
C ALA A 62 4.64 7.81 5.46
N ARG A 63 4.30 9.04 5.08
CA ARG A 63 3.30 9.89 5.77
C ARG A 63 2.02 10.09 4.97
N ARG A 64 2.05 9.76 3.67
CA ARG A 64 0.91 9.90 2.74
C ARG A 64 1.03 8.91 1.60
N GLN A 65 -0.07 8.63 0.91
CA GLN A 65 -0.12 7.65 -0.18
C GLN A 65 0.88 7.94 -1.31
N ALA A 66 1.07 9.20 -1.70
CA ALA A 66 2.06 9.57 -2.71
C ALA A 66 3.50 9.26 -2.28
N GLU A 67 3.80 9.41 -0.99
CA GLU A 67 5.12 9.06 -0.45
C GLU A 67 5.29 7.54 -0.35
N LEU A 68 4.23 6.82 0.03
CA LEU A 68 4.21 5.36 -0.01
C LEU A 68 4.49 4.87 -1.44
N ALA A 69 3.82 5.42 -2.46
CA ALA A 69 4.07 5.09 -3.86
C ALA A 69 5.53 5.30 -4.26
N ALA A 70 6.15 6.41 -3.84
CA ALA A 70 7.57 6.67 -4.09
C ALA A 70 8.51 5.70 -3.34
N VAL A 71 8.17 5.29 -2.12
CA VAL A 71 8.93 4.28 -1.35
C VAL A 71 8.84 2.92 -2.03
N LEU A 72 7.64 2.50 -2.43
CA LEU A 72 7.41 1.21 -3.08
C LEU A 72 8.04 1.16 -4.47
N GLY A 73 8.02 2.25 -5.23
CA GLY A 73 8.64 2.34 -6.55
C GLY A 73 10.14 2.09 -6.57
N ARG A 74 10.83 2.16 -5.42
CA ARG A 74 12.25 1.80 -5.29
C ARG A 74 12.50 0.29 -5.20
N LEU A 75 11.44 -0.51 -5.01
CA LEU A 75 11.49 -1.97 -4.90
C LEU A 75 10.97 -2.68 -6.16
N GLY A 76 10.35 -1.94 -7.08
CA GLY A 76 9.98 -2.45 -8.40
C GLY A 76 11.21 -2.53 -9.31
N PRO A 77 11.14 -3.26 -10.44
CA PRO A 77 12.21 -3.26 -11.45
C PRO A 77 12.47 -1.85 -12.04
#